data_AF-A0A8S3W980-F1
#
_entry.id   AF-A0A8S3W980-F1
#
_cell.length_a   1.000
_cell.length_b   1.000
_cell.length_c   1.000
_cell.angle_alpha   90.00
_cell.angle_beta   90.00
_cell.angle_gamma   90.00
#
_symmetry.space_group_name_H-M   'P 1'
#
loop_
_entity.id
_entity.type
_entity.pdbx_description
1 polymer ?
#
loop_
_entity_poly.entity_id
_entity_poly.type
_entity_poly.pdbx_seq_one_letter_code
_entity_poly.pdbx_strand_id
1 'polypeptide(L)'
;MICNIGKYYPYIASKILCNETIVLTHTHPQAIISSPGFPRPYPDNVDCVSEVRAPPAHTLRLHFEELLTEHEPHCSYDFLDIYESGFDNSTERAGEEWLVTDHQHFYSHENEVWEEMGTLLPESDSISAGWTRYSASMHARRLCGDWSGKLKLLRYQSRSNTLRLRFRTDHSSHYAGYRAKITVADCT
;
A
#
# COMPACT_ATOMS: atom_id res chain seq x y z
N MET A 1 2.20 -31.02 -30.48
CA MET A 1 1.96 -29.58 -30.77
C MET A 1 2.98 -28.81 -29.95
N ILE A 2 4.02 -28.30 -30.61
CA ILE A 2 5.19 -27.70 -29.95
C ILE A 2 4.83 -26.23 -29.69
N CYS A 3 4.73 -25.83 -28.42
CA CYS A 3 4.55 -24.42 -28.08
C CYS A 3 5.90 -23.72 -28.29
N ASN A 4 5.99 -22.92 -29.35
CA ASN A 4 7.16 -22.11 -29.64
C ASN A 4 7.40 -21.14 -28.48
N ILE A 5 8.56 -21.28 -27.83
CA ILE A 5 9.05 -20.40 -26.77
C ILE A 5 9.55 -19.11 -27.45
N GLY A 6 8.60 -18.29 -27.88
CA GLY A 6 8.85 -16.91 -28.27
C GLY A 6 9.12 -16.10 -27.02
N LYS A 7 10.33 -15.56 -26.91
CA LYS A 7 10.79 -14.67 -25.83
C LYS A 7 9.79 -13.53 -25.58
N TYR A 8 8.91 -13.69 -24.59
CA TYR A 8 8.15 -12.59 -24.02
C TYR A 8 8.78 -12.26 -22.68
N TYR A 9 9.40 -11.08 -22.60
CA TYR A 9 9.98 -10.57 -21.37
C TYR A 9 8.84 -10.41 -20.34
N PRO A 10 8.85 -11.14 -19.22
CA PRO A 10 8.07 -10.69 -18.09
C PRO A 10 8.63 -9.33 -17.72
N TYR A 11 7.78 -8.34 -17.48
CA TYR A 11 8.23 -7.12 -16.81
C TYR A 11 8.70 -7.51 -15.39
N ILE A 12 9.91 -8.05 -15.27
CA ILE A 12 10.78 -7.80 -14.12
C ILE A 12 10.99 -6.30 -14.25
N ALA A 13 10.31 -5.49 -13.44
CA ALA A 13 10.26 -4.05 -13.58
C ALA A 13 11.67 -3.46 -13.76
N SER A 14 12.10 -3.31 -15.02
CA SER A 14 13.34 -2.63 -15.38
C SER A 14 13.16 -1.11 -15.25
N LYS A 15 11.91 -0.68 -15.04
CA LYS A 15 11.53 0.68 -14.66
C LYS A 15 10.25 0.59 -13.85
N ILE A 16 10.34 0.90 -12.56
CA ILE A 16 9.16 1.15 -11.73
C ILE A 16 8.59 2.49 -12.20
N LEU A 17 7.43 2.44 -12.85
CA LEU A 17 6.71 3.62 -13.32
C LEU A 17 5.58 3.87 -12.33
N CYS A 18 5.69 4.97 -11.59
CA CYS A 18 4.61 5.51 -10.78
C CYS A 18 3.43 5.90 -11.66
N ASN A 19 2.21 5.86 -11.10
CA ASN A 19 0.98 6.25 -11.79
C ASN A 19 0.62 5.32 -12.96
N GLU A 20 0.91 4.02 -12.80
CA GLU A 20 0.62 2.99 -13.80
C GLU A 20 -0.42 1.98 -13.30
N THR A 21 -1.09 1.34 -14.28
CA THR A 21 -1.96 0.18 -14.03
C THR A 21 -1.33 -1.09 -14.60
N ILE A 22 -1.12 -2.08 -13.74
CA ILE A 22 -0.53 -3.37 -14.07
C ILE A 22 -1.64 -4.41 -14.15
N VAL A 23 -1.79 -5.08 -15.30
CA VAL A 23 -2.77 -6.15 -15.49
C VAL A 23 -2.06 -7.50 -15.46
N LEU A 24 -2.37 -8.32 -14.46
CA LEU A 24 -1.88 -9.69 -14.36
C LEU A 24 -2.71 -10.63 -15.24
N THR A 25 -2.05 -11.64 -15.79
CA THR A 25 -2.66 -12.63 -16.68
C THR A 25 -2.22 -14.04 -16.31
N HIS A 26 -2.82 -15.07 -16.90
CA HIS A 26 -2.39 -16.45 -16.65
C HIS A 26 -0.93 -16.70 -17.06
N THR A 27 -0.45 -16.04 -18.11
CA THR A 27 0.96 -16.13 -18.55
C THR A 27 1.90 -15.25 -17.73
N HIS A 28 1.37 -14.25 -17.03
CA HIS A 28 2.12 -13.33 -16.17
C HIS A 28 1.37 -13.09 -14.85
N PRO A 29 1.39 -14.06 -13.92
CA PRO A 29 0.55 -14.05 -12.71
C PRO A 29 1.15 -13.25 -11.55
N GLN A 30 2.23 -12.49 -11.77
CA GLN A 30 2.92 -11.74 -10.73
C GLN A 30 3.55 -10.46 -11.27
N ALA A 31 3.71 -9.48 -10.39
CA ALA A 31 4.42 -8.23 -10.63
C ALA A 31 5.27 -7.82 -9.43
N ILE A 32 6.29 -7.00 -9.67
CA ILE A 32 7.09 -6.34 -8.63
C ILE A 32 6.82 -4.85 -8.75
N ILE A 33 6.51 -4.21 -7.63
CA ILE A 33 6.29 -2.78 -7.49
C ILE A 33 7.22 -2.20 -6.42
N SER A 34 7.58 -0.93 -6.52
CA SER A 34 8.42 -0.28 -5.52
C SER A 34 8.17 1.23 -5.49
N SER A 35 8.80 1.91 -4.53
CA SER A 35 8.95 3.35 -4.55
C SER A 35 9.74 3.80 -5.80
N PRO A 36 9.48 5.01 -6.33
CA PRO A 36 10.30 5.57 -7.40
C PRO A 36 11.74 5.78 -6.90
N GLY A 37 12.72 5.43 -7.74
CA GLY A 37 14.14 5.54 -7.42
C GLY A 37 14.78 4.28 -6.83
N PHE A 38 13.98 3.33 -6.34
CA PHE A 38 14.47 2.08 -5.74
C PHE A 38 15.48 1.36 -6.66
N PRO A 39 16.61 0.83 -6.13
CA PRO A 39 16.99 0.70 -4.71
C PRO A 39 17.66 1.93 -4.12
N ARG A 40 17.74 3.05 -4.84
CA ARG A 40 18.15 4.32 -4.22
C ARG A 40 17.01 4.87 -3.38
N PRO A 41 17.33 5.71 -2.39
CA PRO A 41 16.33 6.44 -1.64
C PRO A 41 15.31 7.18 -2.52
N TYR A 42 14.06 7.25 -2.08
CA TYR A 42 12.98 7.90 -2.83
C TYR A 42 13.16 9.42 -2.91
N PRO A 43 12.62 10.10 -3.94
CA PRO A 43 12.62 11.55 -4.02
C PRO A 43 11.55 12.19 -3.11
N ASP A 44 11.76 13.46 -2.79
CA ASP A 44 10.80 14.30 -2.07
C ASP A 44 9.53 14.57 -2.90
N ASN A 45 8.45 14.93 -2.20
CA ASN A 45 7.19 15.42 -2.77
C ASN A 45 6.58 14.47 -3.82
N VAL A 46 6.67 13.17 -3.59
CA VAL A 46 6.06 12.14 -4.44
C VAL A 46 4.61 11.97 -4.06
N ASP A 47 3.74 11.88 -5.05
CA ASP A 47 2.42 11.27 -4.95
C ASP A 47 2.26 10.26 -6.08
N CYS A 48 2.42 8.99 -5.75
CA CYS A 48 2.54 7.90 -6.70
C CYS A 48 1.50 6.83 -6.40
N VAL A 49 0.61 6.56 -7.35
CA VAL A 49 -0.42 5.51 -7.25
C VAL A 49 -0.11 4.40 -8.23
N SER A 50 0.05 3.17 -7.74
CA SER A 50 0.15 1.99 -8.59
C SER A 50 -1.11 1.15 -8.42
N GLU A 51 -1.76 0.80 -9.52
CA GLU A 51 -2.92 -0.08 -9.52
C GLU A 51 -2.55 -1.44 -10.10
N VAL A 52 -2.96 -2.52 -9.45
CA VAL A 52 -2.77 -3.89 -9.96
C VAL A 52 -4.13 -4.55 -10.11
N ARG A 53 -4.39 -5.13 -11.28
CA ARG A 53 -5.64 -5.84 -11.62
C ARG A 53 -5.35 -7.30 -11.93
N ALA A 54 -6.08 -8.20 -11.29
CA ALA A 54 -6.13 -9.63 -11.61
C ALA A 54 -7.28 -9.91 -12.59
N PRO A 55 -7.27 -11.09 -13.25
CA PRO A 55 -8.45 -11.59 -13.94
C PRO A 55 -9.68 -11.64 -13.02
N PRO A 56 -10.90 -11.53 -13.56
CA PRO A 56 -12.13 -11.66 -12.77
C PRO A 56 -12.13 -12.94 -11.92
N ALA A 57 -12.82 -12.89 -10.78
CA ALA A 57 -12.93 -13.97 -9.80
C ALA A 57 -11.60 -14.40 -9.12
N HIS A 58 -10.49 -13.68 -9.34
CA HIS A 58 -9.25 -13.88 -8.60
C HIS A 58 -9.00 -12.74 -7.62
N THR A 59 -8.21 -13.01 -6.60
CA THR A 59 -7.70 -12.02 -5.65
C THR A 59 -6.19 -11.85 -5.79
N LEU A 60 -5.65 -10.83 -5.12
CA LEU A 60 -4.24 -10.46 -5.17
C LEU A 60 -3.61 -10.65 -3.80
N ARG A 61 -2.41 -11.23 -3.78
CA ARG A 61 -1.58 -11.33 -2.58
C ARG A 61 -0.39 -10.40 -2.69
N LEU A 62 -0.23 -9.53 -1.69
CA LEU A 62 0.86 -8.58 -1.58
C LEU A 62 1.87 -9.05 -0.53
N HIS A 63 3.15 -9.08 -0.91
CA HIS A 63 4.26 -9.44 -0.05
C HIS A 63 5.37 -8.40 -0.14
N PHE A 64 5.71 -7.77 0.98
CA PHE A 64 6.83 -6.83 1.04
C PHE A 64 8.16 -7.55 1.11
N GLU A 65 9.08 -7.11 0.25
CA GLU A 65 10.50 -7.46 0.29
C GLU A 65 11.29 -6.38 1.03
N GLU A 66 10.82 -5.14 1.00
CA GLU A 66 11.36 -4.00 1.76
C GLU A 66 10.27 -2.97 2.04
N LEU A 67 10.31 -2.35 3.22
CA LEU A 67 9.51 -1.18 3.58
C LEU A 67 10.25 -0.41 4.68
N LEU A 68 10.79 0.75 4.32
CA LEU A 68 11.51 1.65 5.18
C LEU A 68 11.25 3.09 4.70
N THR A 69 10.44 3.81 5.45
CA THR A 69 10.13 5.23 5.22
C THR A 69 10.43 6.02 6.48
N GLU A 70 10.26 7.35 6.41
CA GLU A 70 10.28 8.15 7.62
C GLU A 70 9.24 7.63 8.63
N HIS A 71 9.68 7.55 9.89
CA HIS A 71 8.81 7.19 10.98
C HIS A 71 8.20 8.45 11.61
N GLU A 72 6.88 8.50 11.63
CA GLU A 72 6.11 9.50 12.36
C GLU A 72 4.93 8.79 13.05
N PRO A 73 4.62 9.11 14.33
CA PRO A 73 3.56 8.43 15.08
C PRO A 73 2.22 8.30 14.36
N HIS A 74 1.87 9.28 13.52
CA HIS A 74 0.63 9.30 12.75
C HIS A 74 0.77 8.95 11.26
N CYS A 75 1.98 8.64 10.77
CA CYS A 75 2.32 8.49 9.35
C CYS A 75 1.75 9.62 8.46
N SER A 76 1.91 10.86 8.90
CA SER A 76 1.44 12.04 8.20
C SER A 76 2.45 12.62 7.20
N TYR A 77 3.74 12.26 7.32
CA TYR A 77 4.82 12.63 6.41
C TYR A 77 4.91 11.62 5.26
N ASP A 78 5.86 10.69 5.35
CA ASP A 78 6.05 9.65 4.34
C ASP A 78 5.22 8.40 4.66
N PHE A 79 4.40 7.96 3.72
CA PHE A 79 3.54 6.80 3.95
C PHE A 79 3.20 6.02 2.68
N LEU A 80 2.82 4.76 2.91
CA LEU A 80 2.24 3.87 1.92
C LEU A 80 0.82 3.48 2.32
N ASP A 81 -0.16 3.93 1.54
CA ASP A 81 -1.55 3.50 1.64
C ASP A 81 -1.81 2.29 0.73
N ILE A 82 -2.47 1.27 1.27
CA ILE A 82 -2.93 0.08 0.55
C ILE A 82 -4.46 0.05 0.64
N TYR A 83 -5.15 0.07 -0.50
CA TYR A 83 -6.61 0.12 -0.54
C TYR A 83 -7.18 -0.57 -1.79
N GLU A 84 -8.44 -0.99 -1.73
CA GLU A 84 -9.14 -1.65 -2.83
C GLU A 84 -10.21 -0.74 -3.43
N SER A 85 -10.33 -0.71 -4.76
CA SER A 85 -11.40 0.02 -5.46
C SER A 85 -12.61 -0.88 -5.67
N GLY A 86 -13.82 -0.41 -5.28
CA GLY A 86 -15.08 -1.14 -5.51
C GLY A 86 -15.61 -1.92 -4.30
N PHE A 87 -15.02 -1.73 -3.11
CA PHE A 87 -15.59 -2.15 -1.83
C PHE A 87 -16.10 -0.93 -1.05
N ASP A 88 -16.83 -0.05 -1.72
CA ASP A 88 -17.80 0.80 -1.03
C ASP A 88 -19.01 -0.08 -0.78
N ASN A 89 -19.31 -0.39 0.48
CA ASN A 89 -20.63 -0.92 0.81
C ASN A 89 -21.64 0.10 0.26
N SER A 90 -22.48 -0.36 -0.65
CA SER A 90 -23.46 0.41 -1.41
C SER A 90 -24.17 1.50 -0.60
N THR A 91 -24.57 2.57 -1.29
CA THR A 91 -25.63 3.54 -0.92
C THR A 91 -25.31 4.62 0.13
N GLU A 92 -24.29 5.45 -0.10
CA GLU A 92 -24.41 6.87 0.29
C GLU A 92 -23.58 7.78 -0.63
N ARG A 93 -24.32 8.57 -1.43
CA ARG A 93 -23.90 9.69 -2.28
C ARG A 93 -22.91 9.41 -3.42
N ALA A 94 -23.50 9.02 -4.56
CA ALA A 94 -23.07 9.57 -5.83
C ALA A 94 -23.19 11.11 -5.76
N GLY A 95 -22.03 11.77 -5.77
CA GLY A 95 -21.91 13.23 -5.81
C GLY A 95 -21.41 13.79 -4.49
N GLU A 96 -20.10 13.75 -4.26
CA GLU A 96 -19.33 14.97 -4.00
C GLU A 96 -17.96 14.83 -4.70
N GLU A 97 -17.81 15.68 -5.69
CA GLU A 97 -16.62 15.93 -6.49
C GLU A 97 -15.52 16.50 -5.58
N TRP A 98 -14.32 15.95 -5.73
CA TRP A 98 -13.04 16.40 -5.16
C TRP A 98 -13.01 17.89 -4.80
N LEU A 99 -13.22 18.24 -3.53
CA LEU A 99 -12.80 19.52 -2.99
C LEU A 99 -11.87 19.33 -1.81
N VAL A 100 -10.63 19.67 -2.10
CA VAL A 100 -9.55 19.96 -1.17
C VAL A 100 -10.00 21.07 -0.23
N THR A 101 -10.22 20.77 1.04
CA THR A 101 -10.17 21.76 2.13
C THR A 101 -9.67 21.08 3.40
N ASP A 102 -8.43 21.40 3.72
CA ASP A 102 -8.00 21.76 5.07
C ASP A 102 -8.45 20.85 6.23
N HIS A 103 -7.60 19.86 6.55
CA HIS A 103 -7.57 19.31 7.92
C HIS A 103 -6.35 19.87 8.66
N GLN A 104 -6.26 21.20 8.69
CA GLN A 104 -5.61 21.89 9.79
C GLN A 104 -6.71 22.24 10.82
N HIS A 105 -6.50 21.80 12.06
CA HIS A 105 -7.24 22.11 13.29
C HIS A 105 -8.54 21.33 13.56
N PHE A 106 -8.42 20.22 14.30
CA PHE A 106 -9.29 19.96 15.44
C PHE A 106 -8.45 19.43 16.62
N TYR A 107 -7.86 20.36 17.39
CA TYR A 107 -7.62 20.11 18.81
C TYR A 107 -8.97 20.22 19.50
N SER A 108 -9.55 19.10 19.93
CA SER A 108 -10.46 19.11 21.06
C SER A 108 -9.81 18.33 22.19
N HIS A 109 -9.30 19.07 23.17
CA HIS A 109 -9.28 18.59 24.54
C HIS A 109 -10.69 18.13 24.88
N GLU A 110 -10.86 16.83 25.16
CA GLU A 110 -11.63 16.32 26.30
C GLU A 110 -11.52 14.79 26.34
N ASN A 111 -10.98 14.32 27.46
CA ASN A 111 -10.88 12.97 27.99
C ASN A 111 -11.70 11.87 27.29
N GLU A 112 -10.99 10.90 26.70
CA GLU A 112 -11.51 9.54 26.62
C GLU A 112 -10.37 8.56 26.90
N VAL A 113 -10.41 7.97 28.09
CA VAL A 113 -9.58 6.85 28.51
C VAL A 113 -10.06 5.64 27.72
N TRP A 114 -9.22 5.12 26.84
CA TRP A 114 -9.46 3.83 26.19
C TRP A 114 -8.36 2.86 26.60
N GLU A 115 -8.59 2.15 27.70
CA GLU A 115 -7.85 0.93 28.02
C GLU A 115 -8.33 -0.23 27.13
N GLU A 116 -7.33 -0.90 26.53
CA GLU A 116 -7.28 -2.32 26.19
C GLU A 116 -8.09 -2.85 25.00
N MET A 117 -7.41 -3.00 23.86
CA MET A 117 -6.97 -4.34 23.42
C MET A 117 -5.91 -4.22 22.32
N GLY A 118 -4.67 -3.92 22.75
CA GLY A 118 -3.47 -4.15 21.97
C GLY A 118 -3.15 -5.64 21.95
N THR A 119 -3.47 -6.33 20.86
CA THR A 119 -2.90 -7.65 20.53
C THR A 119 -2.58 -7.58 19.03
N LEU A 120 -1.34 -7.59 18.56
CA LEU A 120 -0.24 -8.54 18.78
C LEU A 120 1.13 -7.93 18.42
N LEU A 121 1.52 -6.78 18.97
CA LEU A 121 2.90 -6.30 18.90
C LEU A 121 3.30 -5.68 20.25
N PRO A 122 4.51 -5.93 20.76
CA PRO A 122 5.04 -5.20 21.91
C PRO A 122 4.98 -3.68 21.64
N GLU A 123 4.72 -2.86 22.66
CA GLU A 123 4.61 -1.39 22.49
C GLU A 123 5.88 -0.77 21.90
N SER A 124 7.06 -1.33 22.19
CA SER A 124 8.32 -0.90 21.55
C SER A 124 8.30 -1.08 20.03
N ASP A 125 7.52 -2.02 19.53
CA ASP A 125 7.45 -2.41 18.13
C ASP A 125 6.39 -1.66 17.33
N SER A 126 5.35 -1.12 17.98
CA SER A 126 4.36 -0.25 17.37
C SER A 126 4.90 1.18 17.19
N ILE A 127 5.73 1.65 18.14
CA ILE A 127 6.33 2.99 18.14
C ILE A 127 7.37 3.18 17.03
N SER A 128 7.92 2.12 16.43
CA SER A 128 8.84 2.25 15.27
C SER A 128 8.17 2.08 13.91
N ALA A 129 6.91 1.63 13.90
CA ALA A 129 6.21 1.17 12.70
C ALA A 129 4.94 1.96 12.39
N GLY A 130 4.71 3.10 13.08
CA GLY A 130 3.64 4.07 12.87
C GLY A 130 2.34 3.45 12.32
N TRP A 131 1.46 2.94 13.19
CA TRP A 131 0.13 2.51 12.74
C TRP A 131 -0.92 3.50 13.20
N THR A 132 -1.69 4.02 12.24
CA THR A 132 -2.95 4.69 12.55
C THR A 132 -4.11 3.93 11.95
N ARG A 133 -5.14 3.68 12.77
CA ARG A 133 -6.46 3.25 12.31
C ARG A 133 -7.35 4.48 12.25
N TYR A 134 -7.17 5.35 11.26
CA TYR A 134 -8.16 6.39 10.99
C TYR A 134 -9.39 5.78 10.27
N SER A 135 -10.52 5.75 10.99
CA SER A 135 -11.88 5.50 10.50
C SER A 135 -12.21 6.50 9.37
N ALA A 136 -12.70 6.16 8.18
CA ALA A 136 -13.99 5.53 7.86
C ALA A 136 -13.98 4.81 6.49
N SER A 137 -12.92 4.08 6.17
CA SER A 137 -12.95 3.00 5.16
C SER A 137 -12.29 1.79 5.78
N MET A 138 -13.08 0.78 6.13
CA MET A 138 -12.67 -0.48 6.78
C MET A 138 -11.66 -1.33 5.97
N HIS A 139 -11.00 -0.75 4.97
CA HIS A 139 -10.29 -1.44 3.88
C HIS A 139 -8.93 -0.82 3.54
N ALA A 140 -8.62 0.38 4.03
CA ALA A 140 -7.34 1.04 3.78
C ALA A 140 -6.35 0.77 4.93
N ARG A 141 -5.10 0.44 4.60
CA ARG A 141 -3.98 0.34 5.57
C ARG A 141 -2.93 1.38 5.21
N ARG A 142 -2.60 2.25 6.15
CA ARG A 142 -1.49 3.19 6.06
C ARG A 142 -0.28 2.62 6.80
N LEU A 143 0.89 2.66 6.17
CA LEU A 143 2.15 2.16 6.72
C LEU A 143 3.24 3.22 6.62
N CYS A 144 4.06 3.37 7.66
CA CYS A 144 5.33 4.09 7.61
C CYS A 144 6.37 3.49 8.58
N GLY A 145 7.58 4.03 8.60
CA GLY A 145 8.67 3.60 9.48
C GLY A 145 9.44 2.37 8.99
N ASP A 146 10.15 1.70 9.91
CA ASP A 146 11.00 0.55 9.60
C ASP A 146 10.28 -0.79 9.83
N TRP A 147 10.12 -1.54 8.75
CA TRP A 147 9.48 -2.85 8.75
C TRP A 147 10.43 -4.00 8.50
N SER A 148 11.73 -3.77 8.38
CA SER A 148 12.73 -4.77 7.99
C SER A 148 12.69 -6.03 8.87
N GLY A 149 12.47 -5.87 10.17
CA GLY A 149 12.31 -6.99 11.13
C GLY A 149 10.92 -7.64 11.16
N LYS A 150 9.93 -7.04 10.50
CA LYS A 150 8.49 -7.36 10.64
C LYS A 150 7.77 -7.60 9.31
N LEU A 151 8.47 -7.63 8.17
CA LEU A 151 7.88 -7.80 6.83
C LEU A 151 6.95 -9.02 6.72
N LYS A 152 7.24 -10.11 7.44
CA LYS A 152 6.38 -11.32 7.47
C LYS A 152 4.98 -11.08 8.04
N LEU A 153 4.81 -10.02 8.85
CA LEU A 153 3.53 -9.63 9.44
C LEU A 153 2.70 -8.76 8.47
N LEU A 154 3.33 -8.15 7.47
CA LEU A 154 2.68 -7.33 6.43
C LEU A 154 2.08 -8.14 5.27
N ARG A 155 1.62 -9.36 5.54
CA ARG A 155 0.92 -10.14 4.51
C ARG A 155 -0.46 -9.54 4.29
N TYR A 156 -0.77 -9.27 3.03
CA TYR A 156 -2.07 -8.74 2.63
C TYR A 156 -2.65 -9.57 1.48
N GLN A 157 -3.94 -9.87 1.59
CA GLN A 157 -4.74 -10.58 0.60
C GLN A 157 -5.93 -9.70 0.28
N SER A 158 -6.10 -9.31 -0.99
CA SER A 158 -7.24 -8.51 -1.41
C SER A 158 -8.53 -9.32 -1.41
N ARG A 159 -9.67 -8.63 -1.35
CA ARG A 159 -11.00 -9.22 -1.49
C ARG A 159 -11.55 -9.12 -2.91
N SER A 160 -11.13 -8.08 -3.62
CA SER A 160 -11.43 -7.84 -5.03
C SER A 160 -10.26 -8.27 -5.91
N ASN A 161 -10.47 -8.19 -7.22
CA ASN A 161 -9.42 -8.39 -8.21
C ASN A 161 -8.56 -7.13 -8.44
N THR A 162 -8.74 -6.05 -7.67
CA THR A 162 -8.02 -4.79 -7.87
C THR A 162 -7.41 -4.29 -6.56
N LEU A 163 -6.11 -3.98 -6.58
CA LEU A 163 -5.39 -3.44 -5.43
C LEU A 163 -4.66 -2.16 -5.82
N ARG A 164 -4.76 -1.12 -5.00
CA ARG A 164 -4.05 0.15 -5.16
C ARG A 164 -3.05 0.36 -4.04
N LEU A 165 -1.87 0.82 -4.41
CA LEU A 165 -0.84 1.28 -3.51
C LEU A 165 -0.53 2.74 -3.81
N ARG A 166 -0.71 3.62 -2.83
CA ARG A 166 -0.39 5.05 -2.93
C ARG A 166 0.79 5.36 -2.01
N PHE A 167 1.89 5.77 -2.61
CA PHE A 167 3.09 6.21 -1.90
C PHE A 167 3.16 7.73 -1.94
N ARG A 168 3.19 8.34 -0.76
CA ARG A 168 3.27 9.79 -0.56
C ARG A 168 4.53 10.11 0.23
N THR A 169 5.25 11.14 -0.19
CA THR A 169 6.43 11.64 0.54
C THR A 169 6.34 13.14 0.74
N ASP A 170 6.93 13.62 1.83
CA ASP A 170 7.02 15.03 2.17
C ASP A 170 8.31 15.67 1.61
N HIS A 171 8.70 16.83 2.13
CA HIS A 171 9.93 17.53 1.74
C HIS A 171 11.08 17.31 2.74
N SER A 172 11.25 16.08 3.21
CA SER A 172 12.29 15.73 4.16
C SER A 172 12.77 14.27 4.05
N SER A 173 13.77 13.93 4.87
CA SER A 173 14.26 12.58 5.20
C SER A 173 13.84 11.44 4.26
N HIS A 174 14.68 11.10 3.30
CA HIS A 174 14.40 10.01 2.37
C HIS A 174 15.11 8.72 2.77
N TYR A 175 14.38 7.61 2.70
CA TYR A 175 14.85 6.26 2.98
C TYR A 175 14.71 5.39 1.74
N ALA A 176 14.99 4.09 1.84
CA ALA A 176 14.91 3.18 0.70
C ALA A 176 13.48 3.08 0.10
N GLY A 177 12.44 3.36 0.89
CA GLY A 177 11.05 3.32 0.46
C GLY A 177 10.49 1.91 0.58
N TYR A 178 9.84 1.41 -0.47
CA TYR A 178 9.26 0.07 -0.42
C TYR A 178 9.58 -0.71 -1.68
N ARG A 179 9.60 -2.03 -1.57
CA ARG A 179 9.57 -2.96 -2.69
C ARG A 179 8.71 -4.15 -2.32
N ALA A 180 7.77 -4.49 -3.18
CA ALA A 180 6.80 -5.54 -2.92
C ALA A 180 6.50 -6.37 -4.17
N LYS A 181 6.21 -7.63 -3.93
CA LYS A 181 5.74 -8.60 -4.92
C LYS A 181 4.24 -8.75 -4.79
N ILE A 182 3.52 -8.64 -5.90
CA ILE A 182 2.09 -8.93 -5.99
C ILE A 182 1.90 -10.17 -6.86
N THR A 183 1.10 -11.12 -6.39
CA THR A 183 0.77 -12.36 -7.11
C THR A 183 -0.74 -12.55 -7.18
N VAL A 184 -1.24 -13.12 -8.28
CA VAL A 184 -2.59 -13.68 -8.32
C VAL A 184 -2.66 -14.81 -7.28
N ALA A 185 -3.68 -14.80 -6.43
CA ALA A 185 -3.97 -15.90 -5.54
C ALA A 185 -4.95 -16.86 -6.21
N ASP A 186 -4.72 -18.16 -6.04
CA ASP A 186 -5.57 -19.20 -6.61
C ASP A 186 -6.99 -19.11 -6.03
N CYS A 187 -8.00 -19.42 -6.85
CA CYS A 187 -9.38 -19.51 -6.41
C CYS A 187 -9.53 -20.60 -5.34
N THR A 188 -10.13 -20.27 -4.20
CA THR A 188 -10.64 -21.25 -3.23
C THR A 188 -11.97 -21.83 -3.67
#